data_AF-A0A7J8WXJ7-F1
#
_entry.id   AF-A0A7J8WXJ7-F1
#
_cell.length_a   1.000
_cell.length_b   1.000
_cell.length_c   1.000
_cell.angle_alpha   90.00
_cell.angle_beta   90.00
_cell.angle_gamma   90.00
#
_symmetry.space_group_name_H-M   'P 1'
#
loop_
_entity.id
_entity.type
_entity.pdbx_description
1 polymer ?
#
loop_
_entity_poly.entity_id
_entity_poly.type
_entity_poly.pdbx_seq_one_letter_code
_entity_poly.pdbx_strand_id
1 'polypeptide(L)'
;VDAAVLQYQNQKLVQQLDIQKHELHDLETKIKELKDKQASYDDMLITVNLLWNQLVDDLVLLGIRAGGGHNALRILDEADNSRGSIPSCPVEEMFLCRLLETDFIDSNDKDGIANYVEQVLFSRHSSTSELIKSLEDTITAERMKTESMALSLHGKLSVEDTIIQLSKIDDMMKEEAKNLREVIDTLHLKHKEYADGIQTYISSHATDQSDVKRLQGELEEIMAELEESRRKLVDLKMQKNIASGMHASTPVLANGSLSPEKPGDKTMGLREIKDLIEETKIVAGDRLCELQDAQEENLIYSKQLKDLQNELKDDKFIQSSRLYTLLNDQLQHWNAEMEQYKALTDSLQTDRFLVMRREKELNMKAETADAVRNTINNADSRIEELELQLQKCIIERNDLEIKMEEAIQDAGRNDIKAEIRVMASALSKEMGMMEAQLNRWKETAHEAISLHEEAQALKALLSDKTNLQKRLAEECAEQIAEIKSLNDMIEKLQKEKLELQIFLDMYGQEGYDNRDVMEIRESKNRAHSQAEILKNALDEHSLELRVKAANEAEAACQERLSVAEVEIADLRAKLDASERFVLL
;
A
#
# COMPACT_ATOMS: atom_id res chain seq x y z
N VAL A 1 -12.43 -76.86 -107.87
CA VAL A 1 -11.49 -76.44 -106.82
C VAL A 1 -10.96 -77.70 -106.18
N ASP A 2 -9.64 -77.86 -106.10
CA ASP A 2 -9.01 -79.07 -105.57
C ASP A 2 -9.15 -79.13 -104.04
N ALA A 3 -9.70 -80.23 -103.51
CA ALA A 3 -10.03 -80.36 -102.09
C ALA A 3 -8.79 -80.27 -101.19
N ALA A 4 -7.63 -80.72 -101.69
CA ALA A 4 -6.36 -80.63 -100.97
C ALA A 4 -5.89 -79.18 -100.80
N VAL A 5 -6.13 -78.30 -101.78
CA VAL A 5 -5.77 -76.87 -101.71
C VAL A 5 -6.64 -76.14 -100.69
N LEU A 6 -7.95 -76.44 -100.64
CA LEU A 6 -8.88 -75.90 -99.64
C LEU A 6 -8.52 -76.37 -98.22
N GLN A 7 -8.13 -77.64 -98.06
CA GLN A 7 -7.72 -78.17 -96.76
C GLN A 7 -6.45 -77.49 -96.25
N TYR A 8 -5.46 -77.27 -97.13
CA TYR A 8 -4.24 -76.52 -96.79
C TYR A 8 -4.52 -75.05 -96.44
N GLN A 9 -5.41 -74.38 -97.17
CA GLN A 9 -5.82 -73.00 -96.88
C GLN A 9 -6.56 -72.89 -95.54
N ASN A 10 -7.49 -73.81 -95.25
CA ASN A 10 -8.18 -73.86 -93.96
C ASN A 10 -7.21 -74.13 -92.81
N GLN A 11 -6.24 -75.04 -92.98
CA GLN A 11 -5.24 -75.31 -91.94
C GLN A 11 -4.37 -74.08 -91.66
N LYS A 12 -4.00 -73.32 -92.70
CA LYS A 12 -3.26 -72.06 -92.54
C LYS A 12 -4.10 -70.98 -91.85
N LEU A 13 -5.39 -70.86 -92.16
CA LEU A 13 -6.29 -69.93 -91.49
C LEU A 13 -6.50 -70.29 -90.01
N VAL A 14 -6.62 -71.58 -89.68
CA VAL A 14 -6.71 -72.04 -88.28
C VAL A 14 -5.44 -71.68 -87.52
N GLN A 15 -4.25 -71.92 -88.10
CA GLN A 15 -2.99 -71.52 -87.48
C GLN A 15 -2.90 -70.00 -87.25
N GLN A 16 -3.36 -69.19 -88.22
CA GLN A 16 -3.42 -67.73 -88.05
C GLN A 16 -4.41 -67.31 -86.96
N LEU A 17 -5.57 -67.95 -86.87
CA LEU A 17 -6.56 -67.72 -85.82
C LEU A 17 -6.01 -68.07 -84.43
N ASP A 18 -5.28 -69.19 -84.33
CA ASP A 18 -4.68 -69.61 -83.06
C ASP A 18 -3.57 -68.64 -82.63
N ILE A 19 -2.76 -68.12 -83.55
CA ILE A 19 -1.77 -67.06 -83.25
C ILE A 19 -2.46 -65.79 -82.76
N GLN A 20 -3.50 -65.32 -83.46
CA GLN A 20 -4.25 -64.12 -83.06
C GLN A 20 -4.96 -64.28 -81.71
N LYS A 21 -5.47 -65.49 -81.40
CA LYS A 21 -6.06 -65.78 -80.08
C LYS A 21 -5.03 -65.71 -78.95
N HIS A 22 -3.81 -66.22 -79.18
CA HIS A 22 -2.73 -66.10 -78.20
C HIS A 22 -2.32 -64.63 -78.01
N GLU A 23 -2.16 -63.86 -79.09
CA GLU A 23 -1.86 -62.43 -79.01
C GLU A 23 -2.96 -61.63 -78.27
N LEU A 24 -4.23 -61.95 -78.50
CA LEU A 24 -5.34 -61.35 -77.76
C LEU A 24 -5.31 -61.70 -76.27
N HIS A 25 -5.01 -62.95 -75.94
CA HIS A 25 -4.92 -63.36 -74.54
C HIS A 25 -3.73 -62.70 -73.81
N ASP A 26 -2.60 -62.54 -74.49
CA ASP A 26 -1.43 -61.80 -73.97
C ASP A 26 -1.77 -60.32 -73.74
N LEU A 27 -2.50 -59.70 -74.68
CA LEU A 27 -2.99 -58.32 -74.53
C LEU A 27 -4.00 -58.18 -73.40
N GLU A 28 -4.97 -59.08 -73.26
CA GLU A 28 -5.92 -59.10 -72.15
C GLU A 28 -5.21 -59.22 -70.80
N THR A 29 -4.21 -60.11 -70.72
CA THR A 29 -3.38 -60.27 -69.51
C THR A 29 -2.63 -58.98 -69.19
N LYS A 30 -2.04 -58.34 -70.20
CA LYS A 30 -1.32 -57.07 -70.02
C LYS A 30 -2.23 -55.91 -69.64
N ILE A 31 -3.45 -55.85 -70.19
CA ILE A 31 -4.47 -54.87 -69.80
C ILE A 31 -4.86 -55.07 -68.34
N LYS A 32 -5.06 -56.33 -67.91
CA LYS A 32 -5.36 -56.64 -66.52
C LYS A 32 -4.23 -56.21 -65.58
N GLU A 33 -2.98 -56.54 -65.90
CA GLU A 33 -1.82 -56.11 -65.12
C GLU A 33 -1.71 -54.58 -65.01
N LEU A 34 -2.01 -53.85 -66.09
CA LEU A 34 -2.00 -52.38 -66.08
C LEU A 34 -3.14 -51.82 -65.22
N LYS A 35 -4.34 -52.41 -65.28
CA LYS A 35 -5.47 -52.03 -64.42
C LYS A 35 -5.16 -52.28 -62.95
N ASP A 36 -4.57 -53.42 -62.60
CA ASP A 36 -4.20 -53.74 -61.23
C ASP A 36 -3.13 -52.78 -60.70
N LYS A 37 -2.14 -52.41 -61.53
CA LYS A 37 -1.14 -51.39 -61.20
C LYS A 37 -1.75 -50.00 -61.03
N GLN A 38 -2.68 -49.62 -61.91
CA GLN A 38 -3.37 -48.34 -61.83
C GLN A 38 -4.22 -48.27 -60.55
N ALA A 39 -4.98 -49.32 -60.22
CA ALA A 39 -5.75 -49.38 -58.98
C ALA A 39 -4.85 -49.23 -57.74
N SER A 40 -3.70 -49.93 -57.71
CA SER A 40 -2.74 -49.78 -56.62
C SER A 40 -2.14 -48.36 -56.52
N TYR A 41 -1.98 -47.66 -57.65
CA TYR A 41 -1.49 -46.29 -57.67
C TYR A 41 -2.56 -45.30 -57.22
N ASP A 42 -3.81 -45.49 -57.66
CA ASP A 42 -4.96 -44.70 -57.26
C ASP A 42 -5.21 -44.83 -55.74
N ASP A 43 -5.14 -46.04 -55.19
CA ASP A 43 -5.24 -46.29 -53.74
C ASP A 43 -4.14 -45.54 -52.96
N MET A 44 -2.92 -45.52 -53.50
CA MET A 44 -1.81 -44.78 -52.91
C MET A 44 -2.08 -43.27 -52.94
N LEU A 45 -2.55 -42.72 -54.06
CA LEU A 45 -2.92 -41.31 -54.17
C LEU A 45 -4.07 -40.92 -53.23
N ILE A 46 -5.10 -41.77 -53.11
CA ILE A 46 -6.20 -41.58 -52.16
C ILE A 46 -5.64 -41.49 -50.74
N THR A 47 -4.76 -42.42 -50.38
CA THR A 47 -4.15 -42.49 -49.05
C THR A 47 -3.27 -41.26 -48.78
N VAL A 48 -2.43 -40.85 -49.72
CA VAL A 48 -1.59 -39.65 -49.60
C VAL A 48 -2.44 -38.39 -49.44
N ASN A 49 -3.51 -38.26 -50.23
CA ASN A 49 -4.42 -37.13 -50.12
C ASN A 49 -5.13 -37.07 -48.77
N LEU A 50 -5.58 -38.22 -48.26
CA LEU A 50 -6.20 -38.33 -46.94
C LEU A 50 -5.24 -37.90 -45.84
N LEU A 51 -4.00 -38.41 -45.86
CA LEU A 51 -2.98 -38.06 -44.88
C LEU A 51 -2.59 -36.57 -44.94
N TRP A 52 -2.56 -35.99 -46.15
CA TRP A 52 -2.25 -34.58 -46.31
C TRP A 52 -3.39 -33.68 -45.79
N ASN A 53 -4.65 -34.04 -46.05
CA ASN A 53 -5.79 -33.33 -45.47
C ASN A 53 -5.78 -33.41 -43.95
N GLN A 54 -5.52 -34.60 -43.40
CA GLN A 54 -5.39 -34.77 -41.96
C GLN A 54 -4.24 -33.93 -41.38
N LEU A 55 -3.10 -33.83 -42.07
CA LEU A 55 -2.00 -32.96 -41.66
C LEU A 55 -2.44 -31.49 -41.60
N VAL A 56 -3.18 -31.01 -42.60
CA VAL A 56 -3.69 -29.63 -42.62
C VAL A 56 -4.66 -29.41 -41.45
N ASP A 57 -5.61 -30.33 -41.24
CA ASP A 57 -6.58 -30.26 -40.13
C ASP A 57 -5.88 -30.23 -38.76
N ASP A 58 -4.89 -31.12 -38.57
CA ASP A 58 -4.11 -31.21 -37.34
C ASP A 58 -3.29 -29.94 -37.09
N LEU A 59 -2.70 -29.36 -38.13
CA LEU A 59 -1.95 -28.10 -38.02
C LEU A 59 -2.87 -26.92 -37.67
N VAL A 60 -4.07 -26.85 -38.24
CA VAL A 60 -5.06 -25.83 -37.87
C VAL A 60 -5.50 -26.01 -36.41
N LEU A 61 -5.79 -27.25 -35.99
CA LEU A 61 -6.14 -27.56 -34.60
C LEU A 61 -5.02 -27.18 -33.62
N LEU A 62 -3.77 -27.49 -33.97
CA LEU A 62 -2.60 -27.10 -33.19
C LEU A 62 -2.45 -25.58 -33.16
N GLY A 63 -2.72 -24.87 -34.24
CA GLY A 63 -2.72 -23.40 -34.30
C GLY A 63 -3.72 -22.79 -33.33
N ILE A 64 -4.94 -23.34 -33.27
CA ILE A 64 -5.96 -22.92 -32.30
C ILE A 64 -5.49 -23.20 -30.87
N ARG A 65 -4.97 -24.39 -30.59
CA ARG A 65 -4.46 -24.78 -29.26
C ARG A 65 -3.26 -23.95 -28.80
N ALA A 66 -2.44 -23.49 -29.75
CA ALA A 66 -1.28 -22.67 -29.48
C ALA A 66 -1.64 -21.19 -29.21
N GLY A 67 -2.91 -20.79 -29.27
CA GLY A 67 -3.35 -19.41 -29.01
C GLY A 67 -3.51 -18.55 -30.27
N GLY A 68 -3.47 -19.15 -31.47
CA GLY A 68 -3.56 -18.43 -32.76
C GLY A 68 -4.94 -17.85 -33.10
N GLY A 69 -5.94 -18.12 -32.25
CA GLY A 69 -7.27 -17.50 -32.28
C GLY A 69 -7.89 -17.44 -33.68
N HIS A 70 -8.25 -16.22 -34.08
CA HIS A 70 -9.00 -15.92 -35.32
C HIS A 70 -8.23 -16.23 -36.61
N ASN A 71 -6.88 -16.17 -36.60
CA ASN A 71 -6.08 -16.45 -37.80
C ASN A 71 -6.11 -17.93 -38.17
N ALA A 72 -6.03 -18.82 -37.18
CA ALA A 72 -6.14 -20.27 -37.42
C ALA A 72 -7.58 -20.65 -37.85
N LEU A 73 -8.60 -19.99 -37.28
CA LEU A 73 -10.00 -20.20 -37.65
C LEU A 73 -10.35 -19.71 -39.06
N ARG A 74 -9.74 -18.62 -39.55
CA ARG A 74 -9.96 -18.12 -40.91
C ARG A 74 -9.49 -19.13 -41.97
N ILE A 75 -8.46 -19.90 -41.67
CA ILE A 75 -7.92 -20.92 -42.57
C ILE A 75 -8.85 -22.14 -42.66
N LEU A 76 -9.55 -22.45 -41.56
CA LEU A 76 -10.66 -23.40 -41.51
C LEU A 76 -11.82 -22.96 -42.44
N ASP A 77 -12.17 -21.68 -42.41
CA ASP A 77 -13.20 -21.10 -43.30
C ASP A 77 -12.79 -21.13 -44.78
N GLU A 78 -11.53 -20.84 -45.11
CA GLU A 78 -11.05 -20.86 -46.49
C GLU A 78 -11.04 -22.28 -47.09
N ALA A 79 -10.73 -23.30 -46.28
CA ALA A 79 -10.72 -24.71 -46.71
C ALA A 79 -12.13 -25.25 -47.02
N ASP A 80 -13.13 -24.95 -46.18
CA ASP A 80 -14.50 -25.44 -46.35
C ASP A 80 -15.21 -24.85 -47.59
N ASN A 81 -14.89 -23.61 -47.96
CA ASN A 81 -15.51 -22.91 -49.09
C ASN A 81 -15.00 -23.39 -50.46
N SER A 82 -13.89 -24.13 -50.51
CA SER A 82 -13.29 -24.66 -51.74
C SER A 82 -13.90 -25.98 -52.22
N ARG A 83 -14.66 -26.67 -51.37
CA ARG A 83 -15.14 -28.06 -51.60
C ARG A 83 -16.36 -28.17 -52.52
N GLY A 84 -16.58 -27.15 -53.36
CA GLY A 84 -17.78 -26.97 -54.15
C GLY A 84 -17.80 -27.80 -55.42
N SER A 85 -18.93 -28.50 -55.63
CA SER A 85 -19.40 -29.13 -56.88
C SER A 85 -18.88 -30.53 -57.22
N ILE A 86 -19.77 -31.33 -57.81
CA ILE A 86 -19.45 -32.61 -58.44
C ILE A 86 -18.81 -32.28 -59.79
N PRO A 87 -17.56 -32.71 -60.05
CA PRO A 87 -16.89 -32.42 -61.31
C PRO A 87 -17.72 -32.93 -62.49
N SER A 88 -17.85 -32.11 -63.54
CA SER A 88 -18.61 -32.44 -64.76
C SER A 88 -17.88 -33.40 -65.72
N CYS A 89 -16.76 -33.97 -65.27
CA CYS A 89 -15.85 -34.79 -66.06
C CYS A 89 -16.27 -36.28 -66.11
N PRO A 90 -15.70 -37.07 -67.05
CA PRO A 90 -15.89 -38.53 -67.10
C PRO A 90 -15.50 -39.21 -65.79
N VAL A 91 -16.07 -40.40 -65.54
CA VAL A 91 -15.87 -41.16 -64.28
C VAL A 91 -14.39 -41.48 -64.05
N GLU A 92 -13.63 -41.63 -65.13
CA GLU A 92 -12.19 -41.90 -65.12
C GLU A 92 -11.36 -40.71 -64.62
N GLU A 93 -11.85 -39.48 -64.77
CA GLU A 93 -11.14 -38.24 -64.40
C GLU A 93 -11.67 -37.63 -63.09
N MET A 94 -12.82 -38.11 -62.60
CA MET A 94 -13.46 -37.63 -61.36
C MET A 94 -12.53 -37.64 -60.16
N PHE A 95 -11.67 -38.66 -60.02
CA PHE A 95 -10.74 -38.74 -58.90
C PHE A 95 -9.69 -37.62 -58.98
N LEU A 96 -9.09 -37.42 -60.15
CA LEU A 96 -8.05 -36.41 -60.34
C LEU A 96 -8.62 -34.99 -60.20
N CYS A 97 -9.82 -34.74 -60.75
CA CYS A 97 -10.53 -33.47 -60.59
C CYS A 97 -10.84 -33.16 -59.12
N ARG A 98 -11.31 -34.15 -58.34
CA ARG A 98 -11.49 -33.98 -56.89
C ARG A 98 -10.19 -33.79 -56.13
N LEU A 99 -9.12 -34.45 -56.55
CA LEU A 99 -7.80 -34.33 -55.92
C LEU A 99 -7.19 -32.94 -56.13
N LEU A 100 -7.48 -32.32 -57.28
CA LEU A 100 -6.98 -30.99 -57.66
C LEU A 100 -7.94 -29.86 -57.30
N GLU A 101 -9.11 -30.18 -56.74
CA GLU A 101 -10.19 -29.22 -56.44
C GLU A 101 -10.63 -28.44 -57.69
N THR A 102 -10.81 -29.16 -58.81
CA THR A 102 -11.25 -28.60 -60.10
C THR A 102 -12.48 -29.30 -60.67
N ASP A 103 -13.34 -28.53 -61.34
CA ASP A 103 -14.56 -29.06 -61.97
C ASP A 103 -14.32 -29.70 -63.35
N PHE A 104 -13.20 -29.35 -64.00
CA PHE A 104 -12.85 -29.76 -65.36
C PHE A 104 -11.35 -29.60 -65.65
N ILE A 105 -10.75 -30.58 -66.33
CA ILE A 105 -9.37 -30.53 -66.82
C ILE A 105 -9.44 -30.48 -68.35
N ASP A 106 -9.01 -29.37 -68.96
CA ASP A 106 -9.04 -29.20 -70.43
C ASP A 106 -7.98 -30.10 -71.08
N SER A 107 -8.40 -31.22 -71.65
CA SER A 107 -7.56 -32.40 -71.88
C SER A 107 -6.87 -32.50 -73.24
N ASN A 108 -6.70 -31.38 -73.95
CA ASN A 108 -6.10 -31.43 -75.30
C ASN A 108 -4.56 -31.46 -75.34
N ASP A 109 -3.85 -31.22 -74.22
CA ASP A 109 -2.38 -31.27 -74.18
C ASP A 109 -1.86 -31.98 -72.93
N LYS A 110 -1.14 -33.10 -73.11
CA LYS A 110 -0.61 -33.92 -72.01
C LYS A 110 0.45 -33.19 -71.18
N ASP A 111 1.21 -32.30 -71.80
CA ASP A 111 2.19 -31.46 -71.10
C ASP A 111 1.48 -30.40 -70.24
N GLY A 112 0.33 -29.89 -70.68
CA GLY A 112 -0.48 -28.92 -69.94
C GLY A 112 -1.05 -29.48 -68.63
N ILE A 113 -1.54 -30.73 -68.66
CA ILE A 113 -2.08 -31.41 -67.47
C ILE A 113 -0.98 -31.65 -66.42
N ALA A 114 0.19 -32.12 -66.85
CA ALA A 114 1.31 -32.38 -65.94
C ALA A 114 1.78 -31.09 -65.24
N ASN A 115 1.90 -30.00 -66.00
CA ASN A 115 2.29 -28.70 -65.47
C ASN A 115 1.25 -28.10 -64.51
N TYR A 116 -0.04 -28.31 -64.81
CA TYR A 116 -1.14 -27.89 -63.94
C TYR A 116 -1.13 -28.64 -62.60
N VAL A 117 -0.99 -29.98 -62.65
CA VAL A 117 -0.87 -30.82 -61.45
C VAL A 117 0.31 -30.36 -60.58
N GLU A 118 1.47 -30.11 -61.20
CA GLU A 118 2.65 -29.62 -60.51
C GLU A 118 2.40 -28.27 -59.83
N GLN A 119 1.70 -27.34 -60.50
CA GLN A 119 1.34 -26.03 -59.93
C GLN A 119 0.37 -26.13 -58.74
N VAL A 120 -0.64 -27.01 -58.82
CA VAL A 120 -1.59 -27.23 -57.71
C VAL A 120 -0.88 -27.86 -56.51
N LEU A 121 -0.04 -28.87 -56.74
CA LEU A 121 0.76 -29.49 -55.68
C LEU A 121 1.73 -28.50 -55.04
N PHE A 122 2.38 -27.65 -55.85
CA PHE A 122 3.24 -26.58 -55.33
C PHE A 122 2.46 -25.57 -54.49
N SER A 123 1.27 -25.17 -54.94
CA SER A 123 0.40 -24.25 -54.20
C SER A 123 -0.05 -24.85 -52.87
N ARG A 124 -0.47 -26.12 -52.86
CA ARG A 124 -0.84 -26.86 -51.65
C ARG A 124 0.33 -26.99 -50.67
N HIS A 125 1.53 -27.30 -51.19
CA HIS A 125 2.74 -27.34 -50.38
C HIS A 125 3.08 -25.97 -49.80
N SER A 126 3.01 -24.90 -50.59
CA SER A 126 3.25 -23.52 -50.14
C SER A 126 2.28 -23.13 -49.02
N SER A 127 0.98 -23.38 -49.23
CA SER A 127 -0.07 -23.12 -48.23
C SER A 127 0.17 -23.91 -46.94
N THR A 128 0.50 -25.20 -47.05
CA THR A 128 0.83 -26.04 -45.88
C THR A 128 2.08 -25.51 -45.16
N SER A 129 3.09 -25.06 -45.89
CA SER A 129 4.31 -24.48 -45.31
C SER A 129 4.05 -23.14 -44.63
N GLU A 130 3.17 -22.29 -45.18
CA GLU A 130 2.73 -21.05 -44.55
C GLU A 130 1.96 -21.31 -43.26
N LEU A 131 1.12 -22.35 -43.25
CA LEU A 131 0.40 -22.80 -42.07
C LEU A 131 1.36 -23.22 -40.94
N ILE A 132 2.37 -24.03 -41.27
CA ILE A 132 3.41 -24.44 -40.32
C ILE A 132 4.15 -23.22 -39.75
N LYS A 133 4.49 -22.26 -40.61
CA LYS A 133 5.17 -21.04 -40.17
C LYS A 133 4.28 -20.19 -39.26
N SER A 134 3.01 -20.03 -39.60
CA SER A 134 2.03 -19.35 -38.75
C SER A 134 1.91 -20.01 -37.37
N LEU A 135 1.92 -21.35 -37.32
CA LEU A 135 1.92 -22.09 -36.06
C LEU A 135 3.20 -21.83 -35.24
N GLU A 136 4.37 -21.86 -35.87
CA GLU A 136 5.65 -21.57 -35.22
C GLU A 136 5.70 -20.14 -34.65
N ASP A 137 5.25 -19.15 -35.43
CA ASP A 137 5.17 -17.75 -35.01
C ASP A 137 4.21 -17.60 -33.82
N THR A 138 3.07 -18.30 -33.84
CA THR A 138 2.08 -18.31 -32.75
C THR A 138 2.67 -18.91 -31.47
N ILE A 139 3.30 -20.08 -31.56
CA ILE A 139 3.95 -20.73 -30.41
C ILE A 139 5.04 -19.83 -29.83
N THR A 140 5.81 -19.15 -30.69
CA THR A 140 6.87 -18.24 -30.27
C THR A 140 6.31 -17.02 -29.55
N ALA A 141 5.21 -16.44 -30.05
CA ALA A 141 4.51 -15.33 -29.40
C ALA A 141 3.97 -15.70 -28.01
N GLU A 142 3.28 -16.83 -27.89
CA GLU A 142 2.76 -17.30 -26.60
C GLU A 142 3.89 -17.70 -25.63
N ARG A 143 5.00 -18.25 -26.12
CA ARG A 143 6.20 -18.48 -25.29
C ARG A 143 6.74 -17.16 -24.74
N MET A 144 6.95 -16.15 -25.59
CA MET A 144 7.45 -14.84 -25.15
C MET A 144 6.52 -14.19 -24.12
N LYS A 145 5.20 -14.31 -24.31
CA LYS A 145 4.18 -13.84 -23.37
C LYS A 145 4.29 -14.56 -22.02
N THR A 146 4.43 -15.88 -22.03
CA THR A 146 4.59 -16.71 -20.83
C THR A 146 5.89 -16.39 -20.09
N GLU A 147 7.00 -16.22 -20.80
CA GLU A 147 8.30 -15.83 -20.24
C GLU A 147 8.25 -14.42 -19.64
N SER A 148 7.57 -13.48 -20.30
CA SER A 148 7.33 -12.13 -19.78
C SER A 148 6.53 -12.17 -18.46
N MET A 149 5.47 -12.98 -18.38
CA MET A 149 4.72 -13.19 -17.14
C MET A 149 5.58 -13.81 -16.04
N ALA A 150 6.41 -14.82 -16.37
CA ALA A 150 7.30 -15.47 -15.42
C ALA A 150 8.36 -14.50 -14.86
N LEU A 151 8.95 -13.67 -15.72
CA LEU A 151 9.89 -12.61 -15.32
C LEU A 151 9.22 -11.57 -14.42
N SER A 152 8.01 -11.15 -14.75
CA SER A 152 7.20 -10.24 -13.93
C SER A 152 6.92 -10.80 -12.52
N LEU A 153 6.78 -12.13 -12.38
CA LEU A 153 6.53 -12.80 -11.09
C LEU A 153 7.80 -13.05 -10.25
N HIS A 154 8.97 -13.13 -10.87
CA HIS A 154 10.23 -13.50 -10.17
C HIS A 154 11.07 -12.30 -9.70
N GLY A 155 10.69 -11.06 -10.06
CA GLY A 155 11.38 -9.86 -9.62
C GLY A 155 11.16 -9.54 -8.14
N LYS A 156 12.23 -9.19 -7.40
CA LYS A 156 12.09 -8.52 -6.08
C LYS A 156 11.57 -7.10 -6.32
N LEU A 157 10.26 -6.96 -6.33
CA LEU A 157 9.55 -5.72 -6.60
C LEU A 157 9.06 -5.07 -5.31
N SER A 158 8.98 -3.74 -5.31
CA SER A 158 8.29 -2.97 -4.27
C SER A 158 6.80 -3.32 -4.22
N VAL A 159 6.10 -3.02 -3.12
CA VAL A 159 4.64 -3.26 -3.00
C VAL A 159 3.85 -2.57 -4.12
N GLU A 160 4.15 -1.30 -4.41
CA GLU A 160 3.56 -0.56 -5.53
C GLU A 160 3.84 -1.23 -6.89
N ASP A 161 5.08 -1.67 -7.11
CA ASP A 161 5.48 -2.33 -8.35
C ASP A 161 4.79 -3.69 -8.50
N THR A 162 4.56 -4.43 -7.40
CA THR A 162 3.80 -5.68 -7.43
C THR A 162 2.33 -5.47 -7.81
N ILE A 163 1.70 -4.39 -7.34
CA ILE A 163 0.31 -4.06 -7.70
C ILE A 163 0.20 -3.78 -9.20
N ILE A 164 1.13 -3.00 -9.75
CA ILE A 164 1.17 -2.68 -11.19
C ILE A 164 1.44 -3.93 -12.04
N GLN A 165 2.30 -4.84 -11.57
CA GLN A 165 2.55 -6.10 -12.28
C GLN A 165 1.36 -7.06 -12.22
N LEU A 166 0.69 -7.17 -11.08
CA LEU A 166 -0.54 -7.96 -10.91
C LEU A 166 -1.66 -7.44 -11.81
N SER A 167 -1.85 -6.12 -11.91
CA SER A 167 -2.86 -5.55 -12.81
C SER A 167 -2.53 -5.84 -14.28
N LYS A 168 -1.25 -5.78 -14.66
CA LYS A 168 -0.81 -6.14 -16.03
C LYS A 168 -1.08 -7.62 -16.34
N ILE A 169 -0.81 -8.52 -15.39
CA ILE A 169 -1.11 -9.96 -15.53
C ILE A 169 -2.62 -10.17 -15.65
N ASP A 170 -3.43 -9.49 -14.84
CA ASP A 170 -4.89 -9.56 -14.88
C ASP A 170 -5.45 -9.06 -16.23
N ASP A 171 -4.92 -7.96 -16.77
CA ASP A 171 -5.29 -7.46 -18.11
C ASP A 171 -4.94 -8.47 -19.20
N MET A 172 -3.76 -9.11 -19.12
CA MET A 172 -3.36 -10.18 -20.05
C MET A 172 -4.26 -11.41 -19.96
N MET A 173 -4.67 -11.81 -18.75
CA MET A 173 -5.60 -12.92 -18.54
C MET A 173 -7.01 -12.61 -19.05
N LYS A 174 -7.48 -11.37 -18.90
CA LYS A 174 -8.77 -10.91 -19.44
C LYS A 174 -8.80 -10.97 -20.96
N GLU A 175 -7.73 -10.53 -21.62
CA GLU A 175 -7.63 -10.61 -23.08
C GLU A 175 -7.59 -12.07 -23.57
N GLU A 176 -6.86 -12.94 -22.87
CA GLU A 176 -6.86 -14.38 -23.17
C GLU A 176 -8.24 -15.01 -23.02
N ALA A 177 -8.95 -14.69 -21.92
CA ALA A 177 -10.30 -15.19 -21.69
C ALA A 177 -11.30 -14.70 -22.75
N LYS A 178 -11.11 -13.48 -23.26
CA LYS A 178 -11.90 -12.93 -24.36
C LYS A 178 -11.59 -13.65 -25.67
N ASN A 179 -10.31 -13.84 -26.02
CA ASN A 179 -9.89 -14.57 -27.21
C ASN A 179 -10.43 -16.01 -27.21
N LEU A 180 -10.33 -16.73 -26.09
CA LEU A 180 -10.87 -18.08 -25.95
C LEU A 180 -12.39 -18.11 -26.13
N ARG A 181 -13.11 -17.11 -25.63
CA ARG A 181 -14.57 -17.01 -25.81
C ARG A 181 -14.93 -16.84 -27.28
N GLU A 182 -14.24 -15.95 -27.99
CA GLU A 182 -14.45 -15.73 -29.43
C GLU A 182 -14.18 -17.02 -30.23
N VAL A 183 -13.10 -17.74 -29.92
CA VAL A 183 -12.79 -19.05 -30.54
C VAL A 183 -13.90 -20.08 -30.30
N ILE A 184 -14.40 -20.17 -29.07
CA ILE A 184 -15.49 -21.08 -28.70
C ILE A 184 -16.77 -20.72 -29.47
N ASP A 185 -17.10 -19.43 -29.58
CA ASP A 185 -18.28 -18.97 -30.29
C ASP A 185 -18.20 -19.30 -31.79
N THR A 186 -17.04 -19.10 -32.42
CA THR A 186 -16.81 -19.52 -33.82
C THR A 186 -16.92 -21.03 -33.99
N LEU A 187 -16.32 -21.82 -33.09
CA LEU A 187 -16.39 -23.28 -33.15
C LEU A 187 -17.82 -23.80 -32.97
N HIS A 188 -18.60 -23.19 -32.07
CA HIS A 188 -20.02 -23.51 -31.90
C HIS A 188 -20.83 -23.18 -33.16
N LEU A 189 -20.55 -22.06 -33.81
CA LEU A 189 -21.19 -21.72 -35.08
C LEU A 189 -20.89 -22.78 -36.15
N LYS A 190 -19.63 -23.23 -36.26
CA LYS A 190 -19.22 -24.30 -37.17
C LYS A 190 -19.85 -25.65 -36.86
N HIS A 191 -19.89 -26.04 -35.59
CA HIS A 191 -20.59 -27.27 -35.20
C HIS A 191 -22.07 -27.24 -35.59
N LYS A 192 -22.72 -26.08 -35.47
CA LYS A 192 -24.10 -25.92 -35.92
C LYS A 192 -24.22 -26.05 -37.44
N GLU A 193 -23.35 -25.38 -38.20
CA GLU A 193 -23.31 -25.49 -39.68
C GLU A 193 -23.13 -26.95 -40.13
N TYR A 194 -22.18 -27.69 -39.54
CA TYR A 194 -21.97 -29.10 -39.86
C TYR A 194 -23.15 -29.98 -39.43
N ALA A 195 -23.76 -29.73 -38.27
CA ALA A 195 -24.93 -30.47 -37.84
C ALA A 195 -26.12 -30.28 -38.82
N ASP A 196 -26.35 -29.05 -39.26
CA ASP A 196 -27.36 -28.70 -40.26
C ASP A 196 -27.04 -29.36 -41.62
N GLY A 197 -25.77 -29.36 -42.04
CA GLY A 197 -25.28 -30.02 -43.25
C GLY A 197 -25.46 -31.55 -43.22
N ILE A 198 -25.10 -32.20 -42.11
CA ILE A 198 -25.30 -33.64 -41.89
C ILE A 198 -26.78 -33.98 -41.92
N GLN A 199 -27.62 -33.19 -41.25
CA GLN A 199 -29.07 -33.43 -41.23
C GLN A 199 -29.67 -33.29 -42.63
N THR A 200 -29.20 -32.32 -43.41
CA THR A 200 -29.59 -32.15 -44.82
C THR A 200 -29.19 -33.37 -45.65
N TYR A 201 -27.95 -33.84 -45.52
CA TYR A 201 -27.44 -35.02 -46.21
C TYR A 201 -28.20 -36.31 -45.84
N ILE A 202 -28.51 -36.51 -44.55
CA ILE A 202 -29.31 -37.65 -44.09
C ILE A 202 -30.70 -37.62 -44.74
N SER A 203 -31.30 -36.43 -44.81
CA SER A 203 -32.62 -36.24 -45.40
C SER A 203 -32.61 -36.51 -46.91
N SER A 204 -31.62 -36.00 -47.64
CA SER A 204 -31.47 -36.24 -49.08
C SER A 204 -31.13 -37.71 -49.40
N HIS A 205 -30.26 -38.33 -48.61
CA HIS A 205 -29.94 -39.75 -48.78
C HIS A 205 -31.18 -40.62 -48.55
N ALA A 206 -32.02 -40.29 -47.56
CA ALA A 206 -33.27 -40.99 -47.33
C ALA A 206 -34.25 -40.85 -48.51
N THR A 207 -34.33 -39.66 -49.13
CA THR A 207 -35.15 -39.46 -50.34
C THR A 207 -34.59 -40.25 -51.52
N ASP A 208 -33.28 -40.16 -51.79
CA ASP A 208 -32.62 -40.87 -52.89
C ASP A 208 -32.78 -42.39 -52.74
N GLN A 209 -32.61 -42.91 -51.52
CA GLN A 209 -32.80 -44.33 -51.22
C GLN A 209 -34.25 -44.78 -51.46
N SER A 210 -35.23 -43.92 -51.17
CA SER A 210 -36.64 -44.21 -51.44
C SER A 210 -36.93 -44.21 -52.96
N ASP A 211 -36.32 -43.30 -53.71
CA ASP A 211 -36.45 -43.24 -55.16
C ASP A 211 -35.77 -44.42 -55.85
N VAL A 212 -34.59 -44.84 -55.41
CA VAL A 212 -33.92 -46.05 -55.91
C VAL A 212 -34.81 -47.28 -55.71
N LYS A 213 -35.42 -47.44 -54.53
CA LYS A 213 -36.36 -48.56 -54.27
C LYS A 213 -37.59 -48.49 -55.16
N ARG A 214 -38.15 -47.30 -55.39
CA ARG A 214 -39.28 -47.09 -56.30
C ARG A 214 -38.91 -47.46 -57.74
N LEU A 215 -37.79 -46.95 -58.24
CA LEU A 215 -37.29 -47.23 -59.59
C LEU A 215 -36.97 -48.71 -59.79
N GLN A 216 -36.43 -49.38 -58.76
CA GLN A 216 -36.20 -50.83 -58.80
C GLN A 216 -37.54 -51.58 -58.94
N GLY A 217 -38.57 -51.21 -58.18
CA GLY A 217 -39.90 -51.80 -58.31
C GLY A 217 -40.53 -51.57 -59.69
N GLU A 218 -40.42 -50.35 -60.22
CA GLU A 218 -40.87 -50.02 -61.59
C GLU A 218 -40.14 -50.85 -62.64
N LEU A 219 -38.83 -51.05 -62.49
CA LEU A 219 -38.04 -51.90 -63.39
C LEU A 219 -38.48 -53.38 -63.34
N GLU A 220 -38.72 -53.91 -62.14
CA GLU A 220 -39.21 -55.27 -61.95
C GLU A 220 -40.60 -55.48 -62.58
N GLU A 221 -41.50 -54.50 -62.44
CA GLU A 221 -42.82 -54.50 -63.09
C GLU A 221 -42.69 -54.49 -64.62
N ILE A 222 -41.90 -53.58 -65.18
CA ILE A 222 -41.64 -53.51 -66.63
C ILE A 222 -41.01 -54.81 -67.14
N MET A 223 -40.08 -55.41 -66.40
CA MET A 223 -39.49 -56.70 -66.75
C MET A 223 -40.54 -57.83 -66.74
N ALA A 224 -41.47 -57.83 -65.78
CA ALA A 224 -42.55 -58.81 -65.73
C ALA A 224 -43.53 -58.65 -66.91
N GLU A 225 -43.92 -57.41 -67.23
CA GLU A 225 -44.74 -57.09 -68.41
C GLU A 225 -44.05 -57.52 -69.71
N LEU A 226 -42.75 -57.28 -69.84
CA LEU A 226 -41.95 -57.69 -70.99
C LEU A 226 -41.95 -59.22 -71.13
N GLU A 227 -41.73 -59.96 -70.04
CA GLU A 227 -41.73 -61.42 -70.07
C GLU A 227 -43.13 -62.00 -70.35
N GLU A 228 -44.19 -61.34 -69.88
CA GLU A 228 -45.57 -61.69 -70.24
C GLU A 228 -45.82 -61.46 -71.74
N SER A 229 -45.36 -60.33 -72.29
CA SER A 229 -45.48 -60.02 -73.72
C SER A 229 -44.73 -61.05 -74.58
N ARG A 230 -43.56 -61.51 -74.12
CA ARG A 230 -42.76 -62.57 -74.75
C ARG A 230 -43.50 -63.90 -74.74
N ARG A 231 -44.13 -64.27 -73.62
CA ARG A 231 -44.97 -65.48 -73.53
C ARG A 231 -46.15 -65.42 -74.51
N LYS A 232 -46.88 -64.29 -74.53
CA LYS A 232 -47.98 -64.06 -75.50
C LYS A 232 -47.50 -64.18 -76.95
N LEU A 233 -46.31 -63.68 -77.28
CA LEU A 233 -45.72 -63.81 -78.62
C LEU A 233 -45.43 -65.27 -78.99
N VAL A 234 -44.90 -66.07 -78.05
CA VAL A 234 -44.63 -67.50 -78.25
C VAL A 234 -45.93 -68.26 -78.48
N ASP A 235 -46.97 -67.99 -77.69
CA ASP A 235 -48.29 -68.62 -77.84
C ASP A 235 -48.92 -68.29 -79.20
N LEU A 236 -48.85 -67.02 -79.64
CA LEU A 236 -49.29 -66.61 -80.98
C LEU A 236 -48.49 -67.30 -82.10
N LYS A 237 -47.18 -67.47 -81.92
CA LYS A 237 -46.32 -68.19 -82.87
C LYS A 237 -46.66 -69.69 -82.92
N MET A 238 -46.95 -70.31 -81.79
CA MET A 238 -47.42 -71.71 -81.73
C MET A 238 -48.80 -71.87 -82.38
N GLN A 239 -49.76 -70.97 -82.11
CA GLN A 239 -51.06 -70.98 -82.78
C GLN A 239 -50.95 -70.78 -84.30
N LYS A 240 -50.04 -69.89 -84.76
CA LYS A 240 -49.74 -69.73 -86.19
C LYS A 240 -49.13 -71.00 -86.79
N ASN A 241 -48.25 -71.70 -86.07
CA ASN A 241 -47.64 -72.94 -86.54
C ASN A 241 -48.66 -74.11 -86.57
N ILE A 242 -49.59 -74.16 -85.62
CA ILE A 242 -50.71 -75.13 -85.61
C ILE A 242 -51.70 -74.82 -86.75
N ALA A 243 -52.04 -73.56 -86.97
CA ALA A 243 -52.88 -73.12 -88.10
C ALA A 243 -52.20 -73.34 -89.46
N SER A 244 -50.86 -73.19 -89.53
CA SER A 244 -50.06 -73.47 -90.73
C SER A 244 -49.87 -74.97 -90.98
N GLY A 245 -49.92 -75.81 -89.94
CA GLY A 245 -49.92 -77.27 -90.06
C GLY A 245 -51.26 -77.84 -90.57
N MET A 246 -52.36 -77.12 -90.35
CA MET A 246 -53.70 -77.48 -90.84
C MET A 246 -54.03 -76.91 -92.23
N HIS A 247 -53.17 -76.05 -92.78
CA HIS A 247 -53.29 -75.50 -94.14
C HIS A 247 -51.99 -75.66 -94.94
N ALA A 248 -51.56 -76.90 -95.12
CA ALA A 248 -50.70 -77.30 -96.24
C ALA A 248 -51.38 -78.43 -97.06
N SER A 249 -52.65 -78.20 -97.40
CA SER A 249 -53.28 -78.72 -98.60
C SER A 249 -53.70 -77.50 -99.42
N THR A 250 -53.24 -77.50 -100.66
CA THR A 250 -53.33 -76.48 -101.71
C THR A 250 -54.63 -75.67 -101.74
N PRO A 251 -54.59 -74.33 -101.97
CA PRO A 251 -55.77 -73.54 -102.24
C PRO A 251 -56.36 -73.95 -103.59
N VAL A 252 -57.58 -74.49 -103.57
CA VAL A 252 -58.41 -74.68 -104.75
C VAL A 252 -58.91 -73.31 -105.18
N LEU A 253 -58.37 -72.79 -106.27
CA LEU A 253 -59.06 -71.84 -107.14
C LEU A 253 -59.33 -72.52 -108.49
N ALA A 254 -60.57 -72.38 -108.93
CA ALA A 254 -61.16 -72.97 -110.11
C ALA A 254 -60.38 -72.69 -111.41
N ASN A 255 -60.14 -73.73 -112.22
CA ASN A 255 -60.75 -73.87 -113.55
C ASN A 255 -60.10 -75.00 -114.36
N GLY A 256 -60.96 -75.82 -114.95
CA GLY A 256 -60.89 -76.06 -116.40
C GLY A 256 -59.93 -77.13 -116.92
N SER A 257 -60.56 -78.26 -117.25
CA SER A 257 -60.33 -79.10 -118.43
C SER A 257 -59.31 -80.25 -118.37
N LEU A 258 -59.91 -81.41 -118.63
CA LEU A 258 -59.42 -82.71 -119.05
C LEU A 258 -58.30 -82.66 -120.11
N SER A 259 -57.26 -83.49 -119.95
CA SER A 259 -56.89 -84.45 -120.99
C SER A 259 -55.96 -85.55 -120.44
N PRO A 260 -56.12 -86.83 -120.84
CA PRO A 260 -55.43 -87.97 -120.24
C PRO A 260 -54.21 -88.40 -121.08
N GLU A 261 -53.08 -88.74 -120.44
CA GLU A 261 -52.11 -89.63 -121.10
C GLU A 261 -51.23 -90.45 -120.12
N LYS A 262 -51.41 -91.77 -120.23
CA LYS A 262 -50.50 -92.92 -119.95
C LYS A 262 -50.01 -93.20 -118.53
N PRO A 263 -50.35 -94.38 -117.95
CA PRO A 263 -49.50 -95.02 -116.96
C PRO A 263 -48.32 -95.68 -117.68
N GLY A 264 -47.13 -95.14 -117.47
CA GLY A 264 -45.89 -95.82 -117.83
C GLY A 264 -45.71 -97.05 -116.95
N ASP A 265 -46.01 -98.20 -117.52
CA ASP A 265 -45.65 -99.54 -117.08
C ASP A 265 -44.18 -99.59 -116.62
N LYS A 266 -43.98 -99.54 -115.29
CA LYS A 266 -42.77 -100.05 -114.64
C LYS A 266 -43.22 -101.21 -113.77
N THR A 267 -43.45 -102.34 -114.42
CA THR A 267 -43.41 -103.66 -113.79
C THR A 267 -42.00 -103.85 -113.21
N MET A 268 -41.81 -103.34 -111.99
CA MET A 268 -40.62 -103.58 -111.18
C MET A 268 -40.43 -105.09 -111.06
N GLY A 269 -39.28 -105.60 -111.47
CA GLY A 269 -39.05 -107.04 -111.49
C GLY A 269 -39.18 -107.61 -110.08
N LEU A 270 -39.78 -108.78 -109.93
CA LEU A 270 -39.90 -109.48 -108.62
C LEU A 270 -38.56 -109.57 -107.86
N ARG A 271 -37.43 -109.54 -108.58
CA ARG A 271 -36.08 -109.50 -108.02
C ARG A 271 -35.72 -108.15 -107.39
N GLU A 272 -36.00 -107.04 -108.05
CA GLU A 272 -35.72 -105.68 -107.54
C GLU A 272 -36.57 -105.36 -106.32
N ILE A 273 -37.83 -105.82 -106.31
CA ILE A 273 -38.71 -105.71 -105.13
C ILE A 273 -38.12 -106.52 -103.97
N LYS A 274 -37.58 -107.71 -104.23
CA LYS A 274 -36.95 -108.53 -103.20
C LYS A 274 -35.68 -107.88 -102.63
N ASP A 275 -34.85 -107.30 -103.48
CA ASP A 275 -33.61 -106.63 -103.07
C ASP A 275 -33.92 -105.38 -102.23
N LEU A 276 -34.94 -104.58 -102.61
CA LEU A 276 -35.40 -103.44 -101.82
C LEU A 276 -36.01 -103.85 -100.46
N ILE A 277 -36.72 -104.97 -100.41
CA ILE A 277 -37.25 -105.50 -99.15
C ILE A 277 -36.10 -105.90 -98.22
N GLU A 278 -35.04 -106.53 -98.74
CA GLU A 278 -33.89 -106.92 -97.91
C GLU A 278 -33.09 -105.69 -97.46
N GLU A 279 -32.88 -104.70 -98.33
CA GLU A 279 -32.22 -103.43 -97.95
C GLU A 279 -33.03 -102.68 -96.89
N THR A 280 -34.35 -102.57 -97.05
CA THR A 280 -35.24 -101.94 -96.06
C THR A 280 -35.19 -102.68 -94.73
N LYS A 281 -35.05 -104.01 -94.74
CA LYS A 281 -34.94 -104.83 -93.55
C LYS A 281 -33.60 -104.64 -92.83
N ILE A 282 -32.50 -104.49 -93.58
CA ILE A 282 -31.19 -104.15 -93.01
C ILE A 282 -31.25 -102.76 -92.37
N VAL A 283 -31.74 -101.75 -93.10
CA VAL A 283 -31.87 -100.37 -92.57
C VAL A 283 -32.78 -100.31 -91.35
N ALA A 284 -33.89 -101.07 -91.35
CA ALA A 284 -34.76 -101.18 -90.17
C ALA A 284 -34.05 -101.87 -89.00
N GLY A 285 -33.20 -102.86 -89.27
CA GLY A 285 -32.35 -103.52 -88.29
C GLY A 285 -31.32 -102.57 -87.67
N ASP A 286 -30.60 -101.81 -88.50
CA ASP A 286 -29.62 -100.82 -88.05
C ASP A 286 -30.29 -99.72 -87.22
N ARG A 287 -31.44 -99.21 -87.68
CA ARG A 287 -32.20 -98.20 -86.94
C ARG A 287 -32.72 -98.70 -85.60
N LEU A 288 -33.04 -99.99 -85.50
CA LEU A 288 -33.45 -100.63 -84.26
C LEU A 288 -32.26 -100.79 -83.30
N CYS A 289 -31.07 -101.09 -83.81
CA CYS A 289 -29.84 -101.13 -83.01
C CYS A 289 -29.48 -99.74 -82.45
N GLU A 290 -29.47 -98.70 -83.30
CA GLU A 290 -29.22 -97.31 -82.86
C GLU A 290 -30.20 -96.85 -81.76
N LEU A 291 -31.47 -97.26 -81.88
CA LEU A 291 -32.50 -96.92 -80.90
C LEU A 291 -32.28 -97.65 -79.57
N GLN A 292 -31.81 -98.90 -79.62
CA GLN A 292 -31.44 -99.67 -78.42
C GLN A 292 -30.23 -99.05 -77.72
N ASP A 293 -29.19 -98.68 -78.46
CA ASP A 293 -27.99 -98.02 -77.92
C ASP A 293 -28.35 -96.68 -77.27
N ALA A 294 -29.16 -95.85 -77.95
CA ALA A 294 -29.65 -94.59 -77.40
C ALA A 294 -30.52 -94.78 -76.14
N GLN A 295 -31.29 -95.87 -76.07
CA GLN A 295 -32.08 -96.21 -74.89
C GLN A 295 -31.17 -96.60 -73.71
N GLU A 296 -30.08 -97.33 -73.96
CA GLU A 296 -29.10 -97.70 -72.95
C GLU A 296 -28.34 -96.47 -72.42
N GLU A 297 -27.90 -95.57 -73.30
CA GLU A 297 -27.29 -94.31 -72.89
C GLU A 297 -28.24 -93.45 -72.04
N ASN A 298 -29.52 -93.36 -72.44
CA ASN A 298 -30.52 -92.61 -71.68
C ASN A 298 -30.72 -93.20 -70.28
N LEU A 299 -30.67 -94.52 -70.15
CA LEU A 299 -30.72 -95.21 -68.86
C LEU A 299 -29.51 -94.86 -67.98
N ILE A 300 -28.31 -94.78 -68.56
CA ILE A 300 -27.08 -94.37 -67.86
C ILE A 300 -27.21 -92.93 -67.36
N TYR A 301 -27.62 -91.99 -68.21
CA TYR A 301 -27.80 -90.59 -67.80
C TYR A 301 -28.89 -90.43 -66.72
N SER A 302 -29.99 -91.17 -66.84
CA SER A 302 -31.05 -91.17 -65.83
C SER A 302 -30.54 -91.64 -64.46
N LYS A 303 -29.65 -92.65 -64.44
CA LYS A 303 -29.01 -93.12 -63.22
C LYS A 303 -28.06 -92.08 -62.63
N GLN A 304 -27.20 -91.46 -63.44
CA GLN A 304 -26.29 -90.39 -63.00
C GLN A 304 -27.04 -89.19 -62.42
N LEU A 305 -28.14 -88.77 -63.07
CA LEU A 305 -28.99 -87.69 -62.55
C LEU A 305 -29.62 -88.05 -61.21
N LYS A 306 -30.02 -89.30 -61.02
CA LYS A 306 -30.57 -89.78 -59.75
C LYS A 306 -29.52 -89.80 -58.64
N ASP A 307 -28.29 -90.20 -58.96
CA ASP A 307 -27.18 -90.22 -58.01
C ASP A 307 -26.82 -88.78 -57.58
N LEU A 308 -26.70 -87.84 -58.52
CA LEU A 308 -26.51 -86.41 -58.22
C LEU A 308 -27.67 -85.81 -57.40
N GLN A 309 -28.91 -86.22 -57.69
CA GLN A 309 -30.07 -85.77 -56.92
C GLN A 309 -30.05 -86.30 -55.48
N ASN A 310 -29.53 -87.52 -55.27
CA ASN A 310 -29.38 -88.09 -53.93
C ASN A 310 -28.25 -87.39 -53.16
N GLU A 311 -27.13 -87.08 -53.82
CA GLU A 311 -26.03 -86.31 -53.23
C GLU A 311 -26.47 -84.90 -52.82
N LEU A 312 -27.25 -84.20 -53.65
CA LEU A 312 -27.79 -82.87 -53.33
C LEU A 312 -28.83 -82.91 -52.20
N LYS A 313 -29.48 -84.06 -51.96
CA LYS A 313 -30.43 -84.25 -50.85
C LYS A 313 -29.75 -84.72 -49.56
N ASP A 314 -28.47 -85.10 -49.61
CA ASP A 314 -27.72 -85.48 -48.42
C ASP A 314 -27.14 -84.23 -47.76
N ASP A 315 -27.78 -83.81 -46.68
CA ASP A 315 -27.33 -82.68 -45.87
C ASP A 315 -25.88 -82.83 -45.38
N LYS A 316 -25.39 -84.07 -45.16
CA LYS A 316 -24.00 -84.29 -44.78
C LYS A 316 -23.05 -83.96 -45.91
N PHE A 317 -23.42 -84.29 -47.15
CA PHE A 317 -22.63 -83.95 -48.32
C PHE A 317 -22.55 -82.42 -48.49
N ILE A 318 -23.68 -81.73 -48.35
CA ILE A 318 -23.73 -80.25 -48.38
C ILE A 318 -22.84 -79.66 -47.28
N GLN A 319 -22.95 -80.13 -46.04
CA GLN A 319 -22.14 -79.63 -44.91
C GLN A 319 -20.65 -79.91 -45.07
N SER A 320 -20.28 -81.01 -45.74
CA SER A 320 -18.90 -81.35 -46.07
C SER A 320 -18.36 -80.65 -47.33
N SER A 321 -19.23 -79.96 -48.08
CA SER A 321 -18.83 -79.23 -49.28
C SER A 321 -17.93 -78.04 -48.94
N ARG A 322 -16.90 -77.84 -49.76
CA ARG A 322 -15.92 -76.75 -49.60
C ARG A 322 -16.56 -75.36 -49.52
N LEU A 323 -17.66 -75.14 -50.25
CA LEU A 323 -18.36 -73.86 -50.24
C LEU A 323 -19.07 -73.61 -48.90
N TYR A 324 -19.68 -74.66 -48.34
CA TYR A 324 -20.35 -74.57 -47.04
C TYR A 324 -19.34 -74.35 -45.91
N THR A 325 -18.22 -75.09 -45.91
CA THR A 325 -17.18 -74.91 -44.89
C THR A 325 -16.58 -73.51 -44.92
N LEU A 326 -16.32 -72.95 -46.11
CA LEU A 326 -15.83 -71.57 -46.24
C LEU A 326 -16.81 -70.54 -45.67
N LEU A 327 -18.10 -70.68 -45.99
CA LEU A 327 -19.14 -69.79 -45.48
C LEU A 327 -19.31 -69.93 -43.96
N ASN A 328 -19.25 -71.16 -43.45
CA ASN A 328 -19.30 -71.42 -42.02
C ASN A 328 -18.09 -70.82 -41.28
N ASP A 329 -16.88 -70.95 -41.82
CA ASP A 329 -15.67 -70.37 -41.23
C ASP A 329 -15.75 -68.83 -41.18
N GLN A 330 -16.24 -68.20 -42.25
CA GLN A 330 -16.51 -66.75 -42.25
C GLN A 330 -17.55 -66.36 -41.20
N LEU A 331 -18.63 -67.13 -41.06
CA LEU A 331 -19.65 -66.88 -40.05
C LEU A 331 -19.09 -67.01 -38.63
N GLN A 332 -18.25 -68.01 -38.37
CA GLN A 332 -17.58 -68.16 -37.08
C GLN A 332 -16.62 -67.00 -36.79
N HIS A 333 -15.90 -66.52 -37.80
CA HIS A 333 -15.04 -65.34 -37.68
C HIS A 333 -15.83 -64.10 -37.27
N TRP A 334 -16.91 -63.78 -37.99
CA TRP A 334 -17.76 -62.64 -37.66
C TRP A 334 -18.42 -62.76 -36.28
N ASN A 335 -18.81 -63.98 -35.87
CA ASN A 335 -19.32 -64.22 -34.51
C ASN A 335 -18.25 -63.95 -33.44
N ALA A 336 -17.02 -64.39 -33.66
CA ALA A 336 -15.92 -64.15 -32.73
C ALA A 336 -15.61 -62.65 -32.61
N GLU A 337 -15.65 -61.91 -33.72
CA GLU A 337 -15.43 -60.47 -33.76
C GLU A 337 -16.58 -59.70 -33.08
N MET A 338 -17.84 -60.13 -33.29
CA MET A 338 -19.00 -59.58 -32.57
C MET A 338 -18.85 -59.74 -31.05
N GLU A 339 -18.44 -60.91 -30.56
CA GLU A 339 -18.24 -61.14 -29.12
C GLU A 339 -17.08 -60.29 -28.56
N GLN A 340 -16.01 -60.05 -29.34
CA GLN A 340 -14.94 -59.14 -28.95
C GLN A 340 -15.43 -57.69 -28.79
N TYR A 341 -16.21 -57.18 -29.75
CA TYR A 341 -16.78 -55.83 -29.65
C TYR A 341 -17.77 -55.69 -28.50
N LYS A 342 -18.53 -56.74 -28.22
CA LYS A 342 -19.44 -56.79 -27.07
C LYS A 342 -18.66 -56.70 -25.76
N ALA A 343 -17.59 -57.49 -25.59
CA ALA A 343 -16.74 -57.42 -24.40
C ALA A 343 -16.08 -56.03 -24.23
N LEU A 344 -15.64 -55.40 -25.33
CA LEU A 344 -15.11 -54.03 -25.29
C LEU A 344 -16.18 -53.03 -24.85
N THR A 345 -17.40 -53.16 -25.36
CA THR A 345 -18.53 -52.29 -24.99
C THR A 345 -18.88 -52.43 -23.52
N ASP A 346 -18.93 -53.66 -23.00
CA ASP A 346 -19.19 -53.94 -21.58
C ASP A 346 -18.09 -53.35 -20.67
N SER A 347 -16.83 -53.42 -21.11
CA SER A 347 -15.70 -52.78 -20.43
C SER A 347 -15.86 -51.26 -20.39
N LEU A 348 -16.11 -50.62 -21.54
CA LEU A 348 -16.32 -49.18 -21.64
C LEU A 348 -17.52 -48.70 -20.81
N GLN A 349 -18.58 -49.50 -20.76
CA GLN A 349 -19.74 -49.19 -19.93
C GLN A 349 -19.39 -49.23 -18.43
N THR A 350 -18.56 -50.19 -18.00
CA THR A 350 -18.05 -50.26 -16.62
C THR A 350 -17.16 -49.06 -16.29
N ASP A 351 -16.25 -48.68 -17.20
CA ASP A 351 -15.38 -47.51 -17.04
C ASP A 351 -16.19 -46.22 -16.95
N ARG A 352 -17.24 -46.07 -17.77
CA ARG A 352 -18.17 -44.93 -17.70
C ARG A 352 -18.82 -44.81 -16.31
N PHE A 353 -19.23 -45.92 -15.69
CA PHE A 353 -19.78 -45.90 -14.33
C PHE A 353 -18.74 -45.48 -13.28
N LEU A 354 -17.50 -45.92 -13.42
CA LEU A 354 -16.40 -45.52 -12.53
C LEU A 354 -16.09 -44.02 -12.66
N VAL A 355 -16.01 -43.51 -13.88
CA VAL A 355 -15.79 -42.08 -14.15
C VAL A 355 -16.93 -41.24 -13.59
N MET A 356 -18.19 -41.61 -13.85
CA MET A 356 -19.35 -40.88 -13.31
C MET A 356 -19.38 -40.88 -11.78
N ARG A 357 -18.97 -41.98 -11.14
CA ARG A 357 -18.84 -42.03 -9.68
C ARG A 357 -17.77 -41.08 -9.17
N ARG A 358 -16.61 -41.06 -9.82
CA ARG A 358 -15.48 -40.18 -9.47
C ARG A 358 -15.83 -38.71 -9.70
N GLU A 359 -16.54 -38.40 -10.77
CA GLU A 359 -17.05 -37.07 -11.08
C GLU A 359 -17.97 -36.56 -9.95
N LYS A 360 -18.94 -37.38 -9.51
CA LYS A 360 -19.82 -37.04 -8.38
C LYS A 360 -19.03 -36.78 -7.09
N GLU A 361 -18.01 -37.59 -6.81
CA GLU A 361 -17.14 -37.37 -5.65
C GLU A 361 -16.37 -36.06 -5.73
N LEU A 362 -15.81 -35.74 -6.90
CA LEU A 362 -15.11 -34.48 -7.14
C LEU A 362 -16.05 -33.28 -7.04
N ASN A 363 -17.28 -33.40 -7.54
CA ASN A 363 -18.27 -32.34 -7.45
C ASN A 363 -18.67 -32.05 -6.00
N MET A 364 -18.90 -33.09 -5.19
CA MET A 364 -19.13 -32.93 -3.75
C MET A 364 -17.93 -32.26 -3.06
N LYS A 365 -16.68 -32.63 -3.43
CA LYS A 365 -15.48 -31.97 -2.89
C LYS A 365 -15.41 -30.49 -3.31
N ALA A 366 -15.74 -30.16 -4.55
CA ALA A 366 -15.79 -28.78 -5.03
C ALA A 366 -16.84 -27.96 -4.26
N GLU A 367 -18.05 -28.47 -4.09
CA GLU A 367 -19.11 -27.83 -3.31
C GLU A 367 -18.67 -27.60 -1.84
N THR A 368 -18.01 -28.59 -1.22
CA THR A 368 -17.47 -28.39 0.14
C THR A 368 -16.35 -27.35 0.20
N ALA A 369 -15.49 -27.30 -0.82
CA ALA A 369 -14.41 -26.31 -0.89
C ALA A 369 -14.96 -24.89 -1.08
N ASP A 370 -16.00 -24.73 -1.90
CA ASP A 370 -16.69 -23.45 -2.10
C ASP A 370 -17.43 -23.01 -0.82
N ALA A 371 -18.07 -23.94 -0.10
CA ALA A 371 -18.66 -23.66 1.19
C ALA A 371 -17.60 -23.16 2.20
N VAL A 372 -16.43 -23.83 2.27
CA VAL A 372 -15.31 -23.40 3.11
C VAL A 372 -14.80 -22.02 2.69
N ARG A 373 -14.61 -21.77 1.38
CA ARG A 373 -14.18 -20.46 0.86
C ARG A 373 -15.15 -19.36 1.27
N ASN A 374 -16.45 -19.60 1.17
CA ASN A 374 -17.47 -18.63 1.59
C ASN A 374 -17.41 -18.36 3.10
N THR A 375 -17.15 -19.37 3.93
CA THR A 375 -16.96 -19.16 5.38
C THR A 375 -15.71 -18.34 5.71
N ILE A 376 -14.62 -18.55 4.96
CA ILE A 376 -13.38 -17.78 5.10
C ILE A 376 -13.62 -16.33 4.71
N ASN A 377 -14.19 -16.08 3.53
CA ASN A 377 -14.50 -14.71 3.07
C ASN A 377 -15.41 -13.95 4.06
N ASN A 378 -16.36 -14.64 4.70
CA ASN A 378 -17.21 -14.04 5.73
C ASN A 378 -16.47 -13.78 7.05
N ALA A 379 -15.48 -14.61 7.38
CA ALA A 379 -14.61 -14.34 8.52
C ALA A 379 -13.69 -13.14 8.24
N ASP A 380 -13.13 -13.05 7.03
CA ASP A 380 -12.27 -11.94 6.61
C ASP A 380 -13.03 -10.61 6.61
N SER A 381 -14.25 -10.57 6.06
CA SER A 381 -15.09 -9.35 6.11
C SER A 381 -15.44 -8.94 7.54
N ARG A 382 -15.63 -9.91 8.44
CA ARG A 382 -15.84 -9.65 9.87
C ARG A 382 -14.57 -9.13 10.56
N ILE A 383 -13.39 -9.61 10.16
CA ILE A 383 -12.11 -9.11 10.66
C ILE A 383 -11.93 -7.64 10.23
N GLU A 384 -12.12 -7.33 8.95
CA GLU A 384 -12.04 -5.96 8.43
C GLU A 384 -12.99 -5.01 9.17
N GLU A 385 -14.23 -5.44 9.43
CA GLU A 385 -15.20 -4.66 10.20
C GLU A 385 -14.71 -4.38 11.64
N LEU A 386 -14.17 -5.41 12.31
CA LEU A 386 -13.64 -5.29 13.68
C LEU A 386 -12.39 -4.40 13.73
N GLU A 387 -11.51 -4.49 12.74
CA GLU A 387 -10.34 -3.62 12.62
C GLU A 387 -10.75 -2.15 12.46
N LEU A 388 -11.76 -1.88 11.62
CA LEU A 388 -12.29 -0.53 11.44
C LEU A 388 -12.95 0.00 12.72
N GLN A 389 -13.69 -0.84 13.45
CA GLN A 389 -14.23 -0.49 14.77
C GLN A 389 -13.12 -0.20 15.78
N LEU A 390 -12.05 -1.01 15.80
CA LEU A 390 -10.91 -0.79 16.69
C LEU A 390 -10.21 0.54 16.38
N GLN A 391 -9.98 0.84 15.11
CA GLN A 391 -9.35 2.10 14.68
C GLN A 391 -10.21 3.29 15.10
N LYS A 392 -11.54 3.19 14.95
CA LYS A 392 -12.48 4.21 15.45
C LYS A 392 -12.37 4.40 16.96
N CYS A 393 -12.35 3.31 17.74
CA CYS A 393 -12.18 3.40 19.20
C CYS A 393 -10.83 4.02 19.61
N ILE A 394 -9.76 3.76 18.86
CA ILE A 394 -8.44 4.37 19.10
C ILE A 394 -8.51 5.89 18.89
N ILE A 395 -9.15 6.33 17.80
CA ILE A 395 -9.34 7.76 17.53
C ILE A 395 -10.16 8.42 18.64
N GLU A 396 -11.30 7.84 19.00
CA GLU A 396 -12.17 8.35 20.07
C GLU A 396 -11.44 8.42 21.43
N ARG A 397 -10.63 7.40 21.75
CA ARG A 397 -9.81 7.39 22.97
C ARG A 397 -8.79 8.54 22.96
N ASN A 398 -8.08 8.73 21.85
CA ASN A 398 -7.09 9.79 21.74
C ASN A 398 -7.76 11.19 21.86
N ASP A 399 -8.95 11.38 21.28
CA ASP A 399 -9.72 12.63 21.41
C ASP A 399 -10.14 12.89 22.86
N LEU A 400 -10.56 11.84 23.59
CA LEU A 400 -10.91 11.95 25.00
C LEU A 400 -9.69 12.24 25.87
N GLU A 401 -8.54 11.64 25.56
CA GLU A 401 -7.27 11.88 26.25
C GLU A 401 -6.82 13.34 26.09
N ILE A 402 -6.92 13.90 24.87
CA ILE A 402 -6.65 15.33 24.62
C ILE A 402 -7.58 16.21 25.47
N LYS A 403 -8.89 15.95 25.46
CA LYS A 403 -9.86 16.73 26.26
C LYS A 403 -9.60 16.63 27.77
N MET A 404 -9.16 15.47 28.24
CA MET A 404 -8.80 15.27 29.64
C MET A 404 -7.56 16.09 30.02
N GLU A 405 -6.52 16.06 29.19
CA GLU A 405 -5.30 16.84 29.38
C GLU A 405 -5.60 18.35 29.39
N GLU A 406 -6.44 18.83 28.47
CA GLU A 406 -6.93 20.21 28.46
C GLU A 406 -7.63 20.58 29.77
N ALA A 407 -8.52 19.71 30.28
CA ALA A 407 -9.23 19.93 31.53
C ALA A 407 -8.29 19.96 32.75
N ILE A 408 -7.27 19.09 32.79
CA ILE A 408 -6.24 19.08 33.84
C ILE A 408 -5.44 20.39 33.81
N GLN A 409 -5.03 20.85 32.62
CA GLN A 409 -4.31 22.11 32.47
C GLN A 409 -5.16 23.31 32.90
N ASP A 410 -6.44 23.34 32.54
CA ASP A 410 -7.37 24.40 32.95
C ASP A 410 -7.63 24.39 34.47
N ALA A 411 -7.74 23.22 35.09
CA ALA A 411 -7.79 23.11 36.55
C ALA A 411 -6.52 23.69 37.19
N GLY A 412 -5.33 23.32 36.70
CA GLY A 412 -4.06 23.86 37.17
C GLY A 412 -3.96 25.39 37.00
N ARG A 413 -4.40 25.94 35.85
CA ARG A 413 -4.48 27.40 35.63
C ARG A 413 -5.42 28.07 36.63
N ASN A 414 -6.57 27.45 36.94
CA ASN A 414 -7.52 27.96 37.91
C ASN A 414 -6.98 27.95 39.34
N ASP A 415 -6.24 26.91 39.72
CA ASP A 415 -5.57 26.80 41.01
C ASP A 415 -4.50 27.90 41.17
N ILE A 416 -3.64 28.09 40.15
CA ILE A 416 -2.66 29.19 40.13
C ILE A 416 -3.36 30.55 40.26
N LYS A 417 -4.48 30.75 39.54
CA LYS A 417 -5.27 31.99 39.64
C LYS A 417 -5.92 32.18 41.02
N ALA A 418 -6.30 31.10 41.70
CA ALA A 418 -6.81 31.15 43.06
C ALA A 418 -5.69 31.50 44.05
N GLU A 419 -4.52 30.89 43.92
CA GLU A 419 -3.34 31.15 44.75
C GLU A 419 -2.85 32.59 44.59
N ILE A 420 -2.75 33.11 43.36
CA ILE A 420 -2.42 34.52 43.11
C ILE A 420 -3.43 35.46 43.78
N ARG A 421 -4.73 35.13 43.78
CA ARG A 421 -5.75 35.93 44.48
C ARG A 421 -5.56 35.91 45.99
N VAL A 422 -5.23 34.76 46.57
CA VAL A 422 -4.92 34.64 48.01
C VAL A 422 -3.67 35.45 48.35
N MET A 423 -2.59 35.30 47.57
CA MET A 423 -1.36 36.07 47.75
C MET A 423 -1.59 37.58 47.63
N ALA A 424 -2.37 38.03 46.65
CA ALA A 424 -2.73 39.45 46.49
C ALA A 424 -3.53 39.97 47.69
N SER A 425 -4.46 39.18 48.23
CA SER A 425 -5.22 39.54 49.43
C SER A 425 -4.33 39.60 50.68
N ALA A 426 -3.42 38.65 50.85
CA ALA A 426 -2.44 38.63 51.94
C ALA A 426 -1.51 39.85 51.86
N LEU A 427 -0.96 40.14 50.68
CA LEU A 427 -0.11 41.31 50.45
C LEU A 427 -0.86 42.62 50.72
N SER A 428 -2.12 42.74 50.28
CA SER A 428 -2.95 43.91 50.57
C SER A 428 -3.18 44.08 52.08
N LYS A 429 -3.39 42.99 52.81
CA LYS A 429 -3.53 43.01 54.28
C LYS A 429 -2.22 43.42 54.96
N GLU A 430 -1.09 42.88 54.54
CA GLU A 430 0.24 43.26 55.05
C GLU A 430 0.55 44.73 54.77
N MET A 431 0.24 45.21 53.56
CA MET A 431 0.37 46.62 53.19
C MET A 431 -0.48 47.51 54.10
N GLY A 432 -1.74 47.13 54.37
CA GLY A 432 -2.59 47.85 55.32
C GLY A 432 -2.08 47.83 56.76
N MET A 433 -1.48 46.72 57.21
CA MET A 433 -0.83 46.64 58.53
C MET A 433 0.41 47.53 58.61
N MET A 434 1.25 47.53 57.57
CA MET A 434 2.43 48.40 57.49
C MET A 434 2.04 49.88 57.44
N GLU A 435 0.99 50.23 56.70
CA GLU A 435 0.46 51.59 56.65
C GLU A 435 -0.08 52.04 58.02
N ALA A 436 -0.80 51.17 58.72
CA ALA A 436 -1.25 51.43 60.09
C ALA A 436 -0.09 51.59 61.07
N GLN A 437 0.97 50.78 60.94
CA GLN A 437 2.19 50.96 61.72
C GLN A 437 2.86 52.30 61.40
N LEU A 438 3.04 52.65 60.13
CA LEU A 438 3.62 53.92 59.70
C LEU A 438 2.85 55.11 60.28
N ASN A 439 1.51 55.06 60.28
CA ASN A 439 0.69 56.10 60.86
C ASN A 439 0.88 56.21 62.38
N ARG A 440 0.95 55.09 63.11
CA ARG A 440 1.32 55.12 64.55
C ARG A 440 2.69 55.74 64.78
N TRP A 441 3.71 55.35 64.00
CA TRP A 441 5.05 55.94 64.12
C TRP A 441 5.03 57.45 63.86
N LYS A 442 4.24 57.91 62.88
CA LYS A 442 4.04 59.34 62.64
C LYS A 442 3.39 60.02 63.84
N GLU A 443 2.32 59.46 64.40
CA GLU A 443 1.64 60.02 65.58
C GLU A 443 2.59 60.12 66.78
N THR A 444 3.31 59.04 67.11
CA THR A 444 4.31 59.02 68.19
C THR A 444 5.44 60.03 67.93
N ALA A 445 5.86 60.22 66.68
CA ALA A 445 6.86 61.22 66.33
C ALA A 445 6.34 62.65 66.56
N HIS A 446 5.09 62.95 66.20
CA HIS A 446 4.47 64.25 66.48
C HIS A 446 4.36 64.51 67.99
N GLU A 447 3.96 63.50 68.76
CA GLU A 447 3.89 63.58 70.23
C GLU A 447 5.29 63.82 70.85
N ALA A 448 6.31 63.12 70.37
CA ALA A 448 7.69 63.32 70.79
C ALA A 448 8.21 64.74 70.48
N ILE A 449 7.85 65.30 69.31
CA ILE A 449 8.18 66.69 68.95
C ILE A 449 7.47 67.66 69.90
N SER A 450 6.18 67.48 70.16
CA SER A 450 5.42 68.32 71.09
C SER A 450 5.99 68.29 72.51
N LEU A 451 6.35 67.11 73.02
CA LEU A 451 7.00 66.97 74.33
C LEU A 451 8.39 67.60 74.34
N HIS A 452 9.14 67.52 73.24
CA HIS A 452 10.45 68.16 73.11
C HIS A 452 10.33 69.69 73.12
N GLU A 453 9.34 70.25 72.43
CA GLU A 453 9.03 71.69 72.47
C GLU A 453 8.65 72.15 73.89
N GLU A 454 7.82 71.37 74.61
CA GLU A 454 7.46 71.65 76.00
C GLU A 454 8.68 71.58 76.93
N ALA A 455 9.56 70.58 76.74
CA ALA A 455 10.81 70.47 77.49
C ALA A 455 11.76 71.65 77.21
N GLN A 456 11.83 72.15 75.97
CA GLN A 456 12.60 73.35 75.64
C GLN A 456 12.01 74.60 76.32
N ALA A 457 10.69 74.75 76.36
CA ALA A 457 10.02 75.84 77.05
C ALA A 457 10.29 75.80 78.57
N LEU A 458 10.20 74.63 79.19
CA LEU A 458 10.55 74.43 80.60
C LEU A 458 12.03 74.70 80.87
N LYS A 459 12.93 74.31 79.97
CA LYS A 459 14.37 74.60 80.07
C LYS A 459 14.65 76.10 80.01
N ALA A 460 13.97 76.83 79.12
CA ALA A 460 14.07 78.29 79.06
C ALA A 460 13.59 78.93 80.37
N LEU A 461 12.42 78.52 80.88
CA LEU A 461 11.90 78.99 82.17
C LEU A 461 12.86 78.72 83.34
N LEU A 462 13.48 77.53 83.36
CA LEU A 462 14.45 77.14 84.39
C LEU A 462 15.72 77.99 84.30
N SER A 463 16.17 78.31 83.08
CA SER A 463 17.30 79.24 82.87
C SER A 463 17.00 80.65 83.38
N ASP A 464 15.78 81.16 83.15
CA ASP A 464 15.34 82.46 83.68
C ASP A 464 15.30 82.47 85.21
N LYS A 465 14.79 81.40 85.83
CA LYS A 465 14.80 81.23 87.29
C LYS A 465 16.22 81.12 87.85
N THR A 466 17.13 80.47 87.14
CA THR A 466 18.54 80.38 87.53
C THR A 466 19.22 81.75 87.45
N ASN A 467 18.93 82.53 86.41
CA ASN A 467 19.42 83.91 86.29
C ASN A 467 18.87 84.82 87.39
N LEU A 468 17.59 84.63 87.77
CA LEU A 468 16.98 85.34 88.90
C LEU A 468 17.65 84.98 90.23
N GLN A 469 17.89 83.68 90.46
CA GLN A 469 18.62 83.20 91.64
C GLN A 469 20.03 83.80 91.70
N LYS A 470 20.74 83.86 90.57
CA LYS A 470 22.07 84.46 90.51
C LYS A 470 22.05 85.94 90.85
N ARG A 471 21.07 86.70 90.32
CA ARG A 471 20.90 88.13 90.62
C ARG A 471 20.58 88.38 92.09
N LEU A 472 19.71 87.56 92.69
CA LEU A 472 19.41 87.62 94.12
C LEU A 472 20.63 87.26 94.98
N ALA A 473 21.44 86.28 94.54
CA ALA A 473 22.68 85.94 95.23
C ALA A 473 23.72 87.07 95.16
N GLU A 474 23.80 87.78 94.01
CA GLU A 474 24.61 88.98 93.85
C GLU A 474 24.12 90.13 94.75
N GLU A 475 22.81 90.40 94.81
CA GLU A 475 22.22 91.37 95.74
C GLU A 475 22.50 91.01 97.22
N CYS A 476 22.36 89.73 97.60
CA CYS A 476 22.70 89.29 98.95
C CYS A 476 24.20 89.43 99.24
N ALA A 477 25.08 89.20 98.25
CA ALA A 477 26.51 89.39 98.41
C ALA A 477 26.87 90.89 98.58
N GLU A 478 26.20 91.79 97.84
CA GLU A 478 26.32 93.23 98.03
C GLU A 478 25.85 93.66 99.42
N GLN A 479 24.68 93.18 99.87
CA GLN A 479 24.19 93.46 101.23
C GLN A 479 25.13 92.93 102.31
N ILE A 480 25.71 91.74 102.13
CA ILE A 480 26.72 91.21 103.06
C ILE A 480 27.98 92.09 103.07
N ALA A 481 28.43 92.56 101.91
CA ALA A 481 29.58 93.47 101.82
C ALA A 481 29.30 94.82 102.50
N GLU A 482 28.08 95.34 102.35
CA GLU A 482 27.62 96.56 103.01
C GLU A 482 27.52 96.40 104.53
N ILE A 483 26.99 95.27 105.01
CA ILE A 483 27.00 94.89 106.44
C ILE A 483 28.44 94.79 106.97
N LYS A 484 29.37 94.25 106.18
CA LYS A 484 30.79 94.16 106.56
C LYS A 484 31.41 95.56 106.71
N SER A 485 31.16 96.45 105.76
CA SER A 485 31.57 97.87 105.82
C SER A 485 30.98 98.60 107.04
N LEU A 486 29.70 98.38 107.34
CA LEU A 486 29.05 98.93 108.54
C LEU A 486 29.66 98.37 109.83
N ASN A 487 29.98 97.07 109.86
CA ASN A 487 30.68 96.46 110.99
C ASN A 487 32.09 97.02 111.17
N ASP A 488 32.87 97.20 110.11
CA ASP A 488 34.20 97.83 110.17
C ASP A 488 34.11 99.26 110.71
N MET A 489 33.05 99.99 110.35
CA MET A 489 32.79 101.34 110.86
C MET A 489 32.36 101.33 112.33
N ILE A 490 31.57 100.34 112.76
CA ILE A 490 31.25 100.12 114.18
C ILE A 490 32.52 99.77 114.96
N GLU A 491 33.40 98.93 114.43
CA GLU A 491 34.65 98.54 115.07
C GLU A 491 35.62 99.73 115.21
N LYS A 492 35.66 100.59 114.17
CA LYS A 492 36.42 101.86 114.21
C LYS A 492 35.85 102.84 115.25
N LEU A 493 34.53 102.99 115.32
CA LEU A 493 33.87 103.80 116.35
C LEU A 493 34.05 103.21 117.76
N GLN A 494 34.12 101.89 117.92
CA GLN A 494 34.44 101.24 119.19
C GLN A 494 35.92 101.45 119.59
N LYS A 495 36.83 101.50 118.62
CA LYS A 495 38.24 101.80 118.85
C LYS A 495 38.46 103.26 119.24
N GLU A 496 37.79 104.20 118.57
CA GLU A 496 37.73 105.62 118.95
C GLU A 496 37.08 105.82 120.32
N LYS A 497 36.02 105.04 120.64
CA LYS A 497 35.42 105.03 121.98
C LYS A 497 36.41 104.55 123.05
N LEU A 498 37.20 103.50 122.79
CA LEU A 498 38.24 103.02 123.71
C LEU A 498 39.38 104.03 123.87
N GLU A 499 39.81 104.70 122.79
CA GLU A 499 40.82 105.75 122.84
C GLU A 499 40.33 107.01 123.60
N LEU A 500 39.07 107.40 123.43
CA LEU A 500 38.44 108.47 124.22
C LEU A 500 38.18 108.05 125.68
N GLN A 501 37.90 106.77 125.94
CA GLN A 501 37.79 106.22 127.29
C GLN A 501 39.16 106.19 128.00
N ILE A 502 40.26 105.93 127.29
CA ILE A 502 41.63 106.03 127.83
C ILE A 502 42.00 107.49 128.15
N PHE A 503 41.55 108.45 127.33
CA PHE A 503 41.73 109.87 127.63
C PHE A 503 40.85 110.35 128.81
N LEU A 504 39.67 109.75 129.02
CA LEU A 504 38.79 110.04 130.16
C LEU A 504 39.22 109.33 131.45
N ASP A 505 39.78 108.13 131.39
CA ASP A 505 40.28 107.38 132.55
C ASP A 505 41.68 107.83 133.02
N MET A 506 42.49 108.51 132.18
CA MET A 506 43.70 109.22 132.63
C MET A 506 43.43 110.54 133.36
N TYR A 507 42.26 111.17 133.15
CA TYR A 507 41.91 112.44 133.82
C TYR A 507 40.82 112.29 134.89
N GLY A 508 40.39 111.05 135.16
CA GLY A 508 39.13 110.75 135.82
C GLY A 508 39.16 110.07 137.19
N GLN A 509 40.30 109.65 137.76
CA GLN A 509 40.27 109.06 139.12
C GLN A 509 41.65 108.92 139.81
N GLU A 510 42.06 109.95 140.55
CA GLU A 510 42.50 109.76 141.93
C GLU A 510 42.38 111.10 142.65
N GLY A 511 41.37 111.18 143.52
CA GLY A 511 41.36 112.13 144.61
C GLY A 511 41.85 111.39 145.84
N TYR A 512 42.79 111.99 146.58
CA TYR A 512 42.73 112.02 148.04
C TYR A 512 43.63 113.16 148.56
N ASP A 513 42.94 114.04 149.27
CA ASP A 513 43.37 114.67 150.51
C ASP A 513 44.21 115.96 150.51
N ASN A 514 43.79 116.74 151.49
CA ASN A 514 44.30 118.00 151.97
C ASN A 514 45.80 117.96 152.23
N ARG A 515 46.51 118.93 151.64
CA ARG A 515 47.20 120.02 152.37
C ARG A 515 47.99 120.93 151.40
N ASP A 516 48.13 120.53 150.12
CA ASP A 516 49.08 121.13 149.15
C ASP A 516 48.52 121.54 147.76
N VAL A 517 47.31 122.08 147.66
CA VAL A 517 46.99 123.06 146.58
C VAL A 517 46.48 124.37 147.17
N MET A 518 46.16 124.37 148.47
CA MET A 518 46.30 125.58 149.26
C MET A 518 47.72 126.12 149.10
N GLU A 519 48.76 125.29 148.96
CA GLU A 519 50.09 125.73 148.54
C GLU A 519 50.20 126.28 147.11
N ILE A 520 49.24 126.02 146.21
CA ILE A 520 49.20 126.56 144.83
C ILE A 520 48.33 127.82 144.77
N ARG A 521 47.33 127.96 145.64
CA ARG A 521 46.57 129.19 145.86
C ARG A 521 47.34 130.17 146.76
N GLU A 522 48.16 129.64 147.65
CA GLU A 522 49.16 130.31 148.45
C GLU A 522 50.46 130.43 147.67
N SER A 523 50.78 129.65 146.62
CA SER A 523 51.86 129.96 145.65
C SER A 523 51.42 130.90 144.56
N LYS A 524 50.13 130.99 144.25
CA LYS A 524 49.56 132.08 143.46
C LYS A 524 49.45 133.34 144.30
N ASN A 525 49.08 133.28 145.58
CA ASN A 525 49.19 134.42 146.49
C ASN A 525 50.63 134.71 146.89
N ARG A 526 51.55 133.73 146.97
CA ARG A 526 53.01 133.90 147.15
C ARG A 526 53.69 134.27 145.86
N ALA A 527 53.14 134.06 144.66
CA ALA A 527 53.67 134.58 143.40
C ALA A 527 53.06 135.95 143.08
N HIS A 528 51.84 136.23 143.54
CA HIS A 528 51.27 137.56 143.52
C HIS A 528 51.90 138.43 144.61
N SER A 529 52.14 137.88 145.80
CA SER A 529 52.90 138.54 146.86
C SER A 529 54.41 138.37 146.69
N GLN A 530 54.96 137.45 145.90
CA GLN A 530 56.36 137.54 145.42
C GLN A 530 56.46 138.46 144.22
N ALA A 531 55.41 138.71 143.44
CA ALA A 531 55.38 139.81 142.47
C ALA A 531 55.15 141.16 143.17
N GLU A 532 54.44 141.18 144.29
CA GLU A 532 54.23 142.35 145.15
C GLU A 532 55.40 142.55 146.12
N ILE A 533 56.11 141.51 146.53
CA ILE A 533 57.40 141.52 147.25
C ILE A 533 58.55 141.66 146.25
N LEU A 534 58.45 141.31 144.96
CA LEU A 534 59.44 141.71 143.94
C LEU A 534 59.16 143.12 143.46
N LYS A 535 57.94 143.64 143.59
CA LYS A 535 57.61 145.05 143.41
C LYS A 535 58.01 145.87 144.63
N ASN A 536 57.69 145.41 145.84
CA ASN A 536 58.11 146.02 147.10
C ASN A 536 59.59 145.80 147.37
N ALA A 537 60.21 144.70 146.95
CA ALA A 537 61.66 144.51 146.95
C ALA A 537 62.32 145.03 145.68
N LEU A 538 61.63 145.42 144.60
CA LEU A 538 62.22 146.35 143.61
C LEU A 538 62.21 147.75 144.19
N ASP A 539 61.15 148.15 144.88
CA ASP A 539 61.04 149.44 145.53
C ASP A 539 62.01 149.52 146.72
N GLU A 540 62.15 148.43 147.49
CA GLU A 540 63.00 148.26 148.67
C GLU A 540 64.42 147.84 148.29
N HIS A 541 64.69 147.16 147.17
CA HIS A 541 66.04 147.06 146.56
C HIS A 541 66.43 148.34 145.82
N SER A 542 65.49 149.17 145.32
CA SER A 542 65.80 150.53 144.86
C SER A 542 66.08 151.46 146.03
N LEU A 543 65.42 151.24 147.17
CA LEU A 543 65.66 151.94 148.43
C LEU A 543 66.95 151.45 149.08
N GLU A 544 67.23 150.15 149.02
CA GLU A 544 68.40 149.46 149.58
C GLU A 544 69.61 149.62 148.66
N LEU A 545 69.49 149.71 147.33
CA LEU A 545 70.58 150.18 146.45
C LEU A 545 70.87 151.67 146.70
N ARG A 546 69.86 152.48 147.03
CA ARG A 546 70.08 153.88 147.47
C ARG A 546 70.68 153.97 148.87
N VAL A 547 70.26 153.13 149.82
CA VAL A 547 70.76 153.06 151.20
C VAL A 547 72.13 152.38 151.26
N LYS A 548 72.43 151.46 150.36
CA LYS A 548 73.74 150.80 150.23
C LYS A 548 74.71 151.67 149.45
N ALA A 549 74.27 152.40 148.43
CA ALA A 549 75.06 153.49 147.85
C ALA A 549 75.27 154.63 148.86
N ALA A 550 74.29 154.92 149.72
CA ALA A 550 74.45 155.87 150.83
C ALA A 550 75.37 155.35 151.93
N ASN A 551 75.31 154.06 152.28
CA ASN A 551 76.17 153.41 153.29
C ASN A 551 77.58 153.14 152.77
N GLU A 552 77.78 152.90 151.48
CA GLU A 552 79.10 152.83 150.84
C GLU A 552 79.70 154.23 150.67
N ALA A 553 78.87 155.25 150.43
CA ALA A 553 79.30 156.65 150.50
C ALA A 553 79.57 157.10 151.95
N GLU A 554 78.81 156.60 152.93
CA GLU A 554 79.00 156.84 154.36
C GLU A 554 80.24 156.10 154.86
N ALA A 555 80.49 154.86 154.45
CA ALA A 555 81.74 154.15 154.72
C ALA A 555 82.95 154.84 154.08
N ALA A 556 82.82 155.35 152.84
CA ALA A 556 83.86 156.18 152.23
C ALA A 556 84.06 157.52 152.96
N CYS A 557 82.99 158.07 153.57
CA CYS A 557 83.06 159.23 154.43
C CYS A 557 83.67 158.91 155.80
N GLN A 558 83.40 157.76 156.43
CA GLN A 558 83.99 157.28 157.68
C GLN A 558 85.47 156.93 157.49
N GLU A 559 85.84 156.37 156.34
CA GLU A 559 87.23 156.09 156.00
C GLU A 559 87.99 157.39 155.78
N ARG A 560 87.40 158.36 155.06
CA ARG A 560 87.92 159.72 154.97
C ARG A 560 87.94 160.45 156.32
N LEU A 561 87.00 160.19 157.20
CA LEU A 561 86.99 160.75 158.55
C LEU A 561 88.09 160.14 159.40
N SER A 562 88.37 158.84 159.26
CA SER A 562 89.51 158.20 159.92
C SER A 562 90.85 158.72 159.38
N VAL A 563 90.93 159.00 158.08
CA VAL A 563 92.11 159.65 157.46
C VAL A 563 92.21 161.10 157.91
N ALA A 564 91.10 161.82 158.02
CA ALA A 564 91.06 163.18 158.55
C ALA A 564 91.35 163.22 160.06
N GLU A 565 91.02 162.17 160.83
CA GLU A 565 91.37 162.04 162.25
C GLU A 565 92.84 161.69 162.44
N VAL A 566 93.43 160.91 161.53
CA VAL A 566 94.88 160.71 161.45
C VAL A 566 95.60 161.98 161.01
N GLU A 567 95.04 162.75 160.08
CA GLU A 567 95.59 164.06 159.69
C GLU A 567 95.39 165.12 160.78
N ILE A 568 94.33 165.07 161.58
CA ILE A 568 94.15 165.92 162.77
C ILE A 568 95.13 165.49 163.87
N ALA A 569 95.45 164.20 163.99
CA ALA A 569 96.51 163.71 164.87
C ALA A 569 97.91 164.13 164.37
N ASP A 570 98.13 164.19 163.05
CA ASP A 570 99.37 164.68 162.43
C ASP A 570 99.50 166.22 162.52
N LEU A 571 98.39 166.94 162.40
CA LEU A 571 98.30 168.39 162.67
C LEU A 571 98.51 168.69 164.16
N ARG A 572 98.17 167.78 165.09
CA ARG A 572 98.53 167.90 166.52
C ARG A 572 100.01 167.59 166.79
N ALA A 573 100.60 166.61 166.11
CA ALA A 573 102.03 166.30 166.23
C ALA A 573 102.91 167.40 165.61
N LYS A 574 102.46 168.05 164.54
CA LYS A 574 103.15 169.20 163.92
C LYS A 574 102.94 170.50 164.69
N LEU A 575 101.79 170.67 165.35
CA LEU A 575 101.58 171.75 166.32
C LEU A 575 102.57 171.61 167.51
N ASP A 576 102.77 170.39 168.03
CA ASP A 576 103.76 170.10 169.09
C ASP A 576 105.22 170.20 168.61
N ALA A 577 105.50 169.93 167.33
CA ALA A 577 106.84 170.09 166.75
C ALA A 577 107.15 171.56 166.41
N SER A 578 106.13 172.38 166.09
CA SER A 578 106.31 173.80 165.81
C SER A 578 106.33 174.64 167.08
N GLU A 579 105.68 174.22 168.17
CA GLU A 579 105.84 174.83 169.50
C GLU A 579 107.25 174.62 170.09
N ARG A 580 108.09 173.78 169.47
CA ARG A 580 109.50 173.59 169.87
C ARG A 580 110.52 174.27 168.96
N PHE A 581 110.08 174.99 167.92
CA PHE A 581 110.97 175.78 167.05
C PHE A 581 110.79 177.30 167.16
N VAL A 582 110.10 177.78 168.20
CA VAL A 582 110.56 179.00 168.87
C VAL A 582 111.36 178.57 170.09
N LEU A 583 112.67 178.41 169.88
CA LEU A 583 113.67 178.85 170.87
C LEU A 583 114.95 179.43 170.22
N LEU A 584 114.89 179.84 168.95
CA LEU A 584 115.73 180.88 168.33
C LEU A 584 114.86 181.66 167.35
#